data_AF-A0A2C9LV07-F1
#
_entry.id   AF-A0A2C9LV07-F1
#
_cell.length_a   1.000
_cell.length_b   1.000
_cell.length_c   1.000
_cell.angle_alpha   90.00
_cell.angle_beta   90.00
_cell.angle_gamma   90.00
#
_symmetry.space_group_name_H-M   'P 1'
#
loop_
_entity.id
_entity.type
_entity.pdbx_description
1 polymer ?
#
loop_
_entity_poly.entity_id
_entity_poly.type
_entity_poly.pdbx_seq_one_letter_code
_entity_poly.pdbx_strand_id
1 'polypeptide(L)'
;MRPSASGDCTTITGQTREPVLFGQDMRTGCFISINTTSTSSVCQELQQEIMNAIEGSDVPPLINGLYAKNNRYVAMFGNSEVTKTGDWVEIFFPNRPVPPSSSSSSCTLSLGANIQILYAKIGALPNPQPKIIGVSFIYDDVQQVVYQCTGPYCQPGSSSLLQKVEISSSVTFIDVSLSPQAVEGKYPTVAVRLPYDFFYPFLTSSGQCHPTFSQTSKFMIILLILTVWSIL
;
A
#
# COMPACT_ATOMS: atom_id res chain seq x y z
N MET A 1 -9.09 -5.20 16.53
CA MET A 1 -9.75 -5.04 17.86
C MET A 1 -9.29 -6.18 18.75
N ARG A 2 -9.36 -6.07 20.08
CA ARG A 2 -9.10 -7.20 20.97
C ARG A 2 -10.32 -7.43 21.88
N PRO A 3 -11.01 -8.58 21.78
CA PRO A 3 -12.13 -8.87 22.67
C PRO A 3 -11.65 -9.11 24.11
N SER A 4 -12.51 -8.82 25.08
CA SER A 4 -12.32 -9.25 26.47
C SER A 4 -12.43 -10.78 26.61
N ALA A 5 -12.14 -11.32 27.79
CA ALA A 5 -12.37 -12.73 28.09
C ALA A 5 -13.84 -13.16 27.94
N SER A 6 -14.79 -12.22 28.08
CA SER A 6 -16.23 -12.43 27.86
C SER A 6 -16.68 -12.18 26.41
N GLY A 7 -15.75 -11.85 25.51
CA GLY A 7 -16.02 -11.53 24.11
C GLY A 7 -16.48 -10.10 23.87
N ASP A 8 -16.54 -9.26 24.90
CA ASP A 8 -17.07 -7.90 24.79
C ASP A 8 -16.03 -6.93 24.21
N CYS A 9 -16.51 -5.92 23.48
CA CYS A 9 -15.66 -4.86 22.95
C CYS A 9 -15.17 -3.97 24.08
N THR A 10 -13.85 -3.83 24.23
CA THR A 10 -13.27 -2.90 25.20
C THR A 10 -12.86 -1.61 24.49
N THR A 11 -13.47 -0.50 24.89
CA THR A 11 -13.20 0.86 24.36
C THR A 11 -12.43 1.73 25.34
N ILE A 12 -11.90 1.13 26.42
CA ILE A 12 -11.17 1.84 27.48
C ILE A 12 -9.86 2.42 26.93
N THR A 13 -9.66 3.71 27.15
CA THR A 13 -8.45 4.45 26.77
C THR A 13 -7.20 3.78 27.34
N GLY A 14 -6.21 3.52 26.49
CA GLY A 14 -4.93 2.90 26.89
C GLY A 14 -4.93 1.36 26.91
N GLN A 15 -6.01 0.68 26.51
CA GLN A 15 -5.96 -0.78 26.34
C GLN A 15 -5.17 -1.21 25.09
N THR A 16 -4.45 -2.32 25.24
CA THR A 16 -3.71 -2.96 24.15
C THR A 16 -4.67 -3.59 23.15
N ARG A 17 -4.71 -3.03 21.94
CA ARG A 17 -5.44 -3.60 20.80
C ARG A 17 -4.60 -4.69 20.15
N GLU A 18 -5.24 -5.57 19.39
CA GLU A 18 -4.53 -6.58 18.59
C GLU A 18 -3.66 -5.87 17.54
N PRO A 19 -2.33 -6.10 17.52
CA PRO A 19 -1.43 -5.44 16.60
C PRO A 19 -1.66 -5.92 15.17
N VAL A 20 -1.60 -4.98 14.22
CA VAL A 20 -1.57 -5.31 12.80
C VAL A 20 -0.13 -5.65 12.40
N LEU A 21 0.14 -6.90 12.07
CA LEU A 21 1.46 -7.31 11.59
C LEU A 21 1.55 -7.12 10.08
N PHE A 22 2.66 -6.53 9.60
CA PHE A 22 2.84 -6.25 8.17
C PHE A 22 2.76 -7.53 7.33
N GLY A 23 1.95 -7.50 6.26
CA GLY A 23 1.79 -8.62 5.34
C GLY A 23 0.92 -9.76 5.88
N GLN A 24 0.26 -9.58 7.03
CA GLN A 24 -0.67 -10.54 7.59
C GLN A 24 -2.10 -10.00 7.57
N ASP A 25 -2.92 -10.59 6.70
CA ASP A 25 -4.35 -10.35 6.73
C ASP A 25 -4.94 -10.95 8.00
N MET A 26 -5.86 -10.23 8.64
CA MET A 26 -6.49 -10.71 9.86
C MET A 26 -7.93 -10.23 9.99
N ARG A 27 -8.73 -10.95 10.79
CA ARG A 27 -10.09 -10.56 11.17
C ARG A 27 -10.27 -10.76 12.66
N THR A 28 -10.84 -9.76 13.31
CA THR A 28 -11.15 -9.75 14.74
C THR A 28 -12.60 -9.34 14.94
N GLY A 29 -13.22 -9.81 16.01
CA GLY A 29 -14.59 -9.44 16.36
C GLY A 29 -14.79 -9.39 17.86
N CYS A 30 -15.84 -8.68 18.28
CA CYS A 30 -16.26 -8.55 19.67
C CYS A 30 -17.75 -8.19 19.73
N PHE A 31 -18.34 -8.27 20.92
CA PHE A 31 -19.75 -7.97 21.15
C PHE A 31 -19.94 -6.62 21.86
N ILE A 32 -20.88 -5.79 21.40
CA ILE A 32 -21.42 -4.66 22.17
C ILE A 32 -22.79 -5.04 22.71
N SER A 33 -23.06 -4.64 23.96
CA SER A 33 -24.34 -4.85 24.62
C SER A 33 -25.25 -3.65 24.41
N ILE A 34 -26.46 -3.89 23.92
CA ILE A 34 -27.48 -2.89 23.62
C ILE A 34 -28.57 -2.93 24.68
N ASN A 35 -29.00 -1.75 25.15
CA ASN A 35 -30.12 -1.57 26.08
C ASN A 35 -31.23 -0.71 25.44
N THR A 36 -32.49 -1.05 25.69
CA THR A 36 -33.67 -0.62 24.92
C THR A 36 -34.41 0.59 25.50
N THR A 37 -33.74 1.49 26.22
CA THR A 37 -34.42 2.51 27.04
C THR A 37 -34.79 3.81 26.32
N SER A 38 -34.24 4.10 25.12
CA SER A 38 -34.65 5.21 24.24
C SER A 38 -34.06 5.02 22.83
N THR A 39 -34.65 5.57 21.76
CA THR A 39 -34.47 4.98 20.42
C THR A 39 -33.62 5.77 19.43
N SER A 40 -33.69 7.11 19.38
CA SER A 40 -32.93 7.88 18.38
C SER A 40 -31.54 8.31 18.84
N SER A 41 -31.39 8.83 20.07
CA SER A 41 -30.08 9.16 20.65
C SER A 41 -29.21 7.93 20.85
N VAL A 42 -29.83 6.80 21.20
CA VAL A 42 -29.11 5.53 21.45
C VAL A 42 -28.52 4.95 20.17
N CYS A 43 -29.17 5.05 19.01
CA CYS A 43 -28.54 4.57 17.78
C CYS A 43 -27.27 5.36 17.45
N GLN A 44 -27.29 6.69 17.63
CA GLN A 44 -26.11 7.53 17.40
C GLN A 44 -24.98 7.21 18.40
N GLU A 45 -25.31 7.06 19.68
CA GLU A 45 -24.35 6.64 20.72
C GLU A 45 -23.77 5.26 20.44
N LEU A 46 -24.62 4.31 20.04
CA LEU A 46 -24.21 2.96 19.69
C LEU A 46 -23.31 2.94 18.45
N GLN A 47 -23.64 3.71 17.41
CA GLN A 47 -22.76 3.86 16.26
C GLN A 47 -21.42 4.44 16.69
N GLN A 48 -21.39 5.47 17.55
CA GLN A 48 -20.15 6.02 18.10
C GLN A 48 -19.34 4.97 18.87
N GLU A 49 -19.99 4.11 19.67
CA GLU A 49 -19.33 3.03 20.39
C GLU A 49 -18.72 2.00 19.44
N ILE A 50 -19.44 1.64 18.37
CA ILE A 50 -18.92 0.78 17.30
C ILE A 50 -17.70 1.42 16.63
N MET A 51 -17.75 2.73 16.33
CA MET A 51 -16.61 3.45 15.75
C MET A 51 -15.41 3.44 16.69
N ASN A 52 -15.62 3.69 17.97
CA ASN A 52 -14.57 3.65 18.99
C ASN A 52 -13.97 2.24 19.10
N ALA A 53 -14.81 1.20 19.00
CA ALA A 53 -14.36 -0.18 19.00
C ALA A 53 -13.49 -0.48 17.78
N ILE A 54 -13.88 -0.05 16.56
CA ILE A 54 -13.18 -0.32 15.29
C ILE A 54 -11.92 0.53 15.12
N GLU A 55 -12.00 1.84 15.33
CA GLU A 55 -10.90 2.77 15.08
C GLU A 55 -9.98 2.98 16.30
N GLY A 56 -10.50 2.76 17.51
CA GLY A 56 -9.83 3.06 18.78
C GLY A 56 -10.46 4.26 19.51
N SER A 57 -9.96 4.58 20.71
CA SER A 57 -10.60 5.53 21.65
C SER A 57 -10.61 7.00 21.24
N ASP A 58 -9.97 7.37 20.12
CA ASP A 58 -9.75 8.77 19.71
C ASP A 58 -10.57 9.16 18.46
N VAL A 59 -11.76 8.59 18.29
CA VAL A 59 -12.69 9.02 17.22
C VAL A 59 -13.39 10.30 17.68
N PRO A 60 -13.36 11.39 16.88
CA PRO A 60 -14.13 12.58 17.18
C PRO A 60 -15.62 12.24 17.35
N PRO A 61 -16.36 12.92 18.25
CA PRO A 61 -17.78 12.73 18.35
C PRO A 61 -18.48 13.19 17.08
N LEU A 62 -19.57 12.52 16.71
CA LEU A 62 -20.45 12.97 15.63
C LEU A 62 -21.19 14.24 16.06
N ILE A 63 -20.89 15.37 15.40
CA ILE A 63 -21.53 16.67 15.66
C ILE A 63 -22.22 17.13 14.39
N ASN A 64 -23.52 17.45 14.47
CA ASN A 64 -24.34 17.89 13.32
C ASN A 64 -24.28 16.92 12.12
N GLY A 65 -24.22 15.61 12.40
CA GLY A 65 -24.15 14.57 11.37
C GLY A 65 -22.80 14.45 10.66
N LEU A 66 -21.76 15.09 11.18
CA LEU A 66 -20.41 15.08 10.59
C LEU A 66 -19.36 14.69 11.63
N TYR A 67 -18.41 13.87 11.21
CA TYR A 67 -17.18 13.62 11.97
C TYR A 67 -16.15 14.69 11.64
N ALA A 68 -15.53 15.25 12.67
CA ALA A 68 -14.36 16.11 12.47
C ALA A 68 -13.23 15.32 11.80
N LYS A 69 -12.35 16.03 11.09
CA LYS A 69 -11.15 15.43 10.50
C LYS A 69 -10.30 14.79 11.61
N ASN A 70 -9.99 13.50 11.45
CA ASN A 70 -9.14 12.77 12.38
C ASN A 70 -7.73 12.64 11.78
N ASN A 71 -6.77 13.44 12.26
CA ASN A 71 -5.40 13.50 11.74
C ASN A 71 -4.58 12.32 12.26
N ARG A 72 -4.82 11.12 11.71
CA ARG A 72 -4.11 9.89 12.07
C ARG A 72 -3.21 9.46 10.93
N TYR A 73 -2.03 9.01 11.29
CA TYR A 73 -0.99 8.65 10.34
C TYR A 73 -0.36 7.31 10.69
N VAL A 74 0.13 6.62 9.67
CA VAL A 74 1.01 5.46 9.82
C VAL A 74 2.37 5.76 9.18
N ALA A 75 3.43 5.17 9.72
CA ALA A 75 4.74 5.26 9.12
C ALA A 75 4.77 4.50 7.78
N MET A 76 5.45 5.06 6.78
CA MET A 76 5.69 4.42 5.48
C MET A 76 6.59 3.18 5.62
N PHE A 77 7.52 3.19 6.58
CA PHE A 77 8.49 2.14 6.84
C PHE A 77 8.51 1.74 8.32
N GLY A 78 8.99 0.52 8.62
CA GLY A 78 9.10 0.03 10.00
C GLY A 78 10.12 0.80 10.87
N ASN A 79 11.00 1.58 10.27
CA ASN A 79 12.04 2.37 10.92
C ASN A 79 11.94 3.89 10.63
N SER A 80 10.77 4.39 10.23
CA SER A 80 10.57 5.82 9.98
C SER A 80 10.81 6.64 11.26
N GLU A 81 11.56 7.73 11.13
CA GLU A 81 11.81 8.66 12.22
C GLU A 81 10.61 9.59 12.45
N VAL A 82 10.29 9.87 13.71
CA VAL A 82 9.11 10.68 14.08
C VAL A 82 9.20 12.12 13.60
N THR A 83 10.42 12.64 13.47
CA THR A 83 10.71 14.00 12.98
C THR A 83 10.56 14.14 11.47
N LYS A 84 10.56 13.03 10.71
CA LYS A 84 10.52 13.04 9.25
C LYS A 84 9.08 13.02 8.75
N THR A 85 8.48 14.19 8.65
CA THR A 85 7.07 14.38 8.25
C THR A 85 6.70 13.72 6.92
N GLY A 86 7.65 13.62 5.97
CA GLY A 86 7.45 12.98 4.68
C GLY A 86 7.31 11.45 4.71
N ASP A 87 7.58 10.81 5.85
CA ASP A 87 7.47 9.35 6.02
C ASP A 87 6.12 8.93 6.64
N TRP A 88 5.15 9.85 6.74
CA TRP A 88 3.84 9.61 7.35
C TRP A 88 2.72 9.58 6.32
N VAL A 89 1.93 8.51 6.32
CA VAL A 89 0.76 8.31 5.44
C VAL A 89 -0.50 8.58 6.23
N GLU A 90 -1.34 9.50 5.75
CA GLU A 90 -2.65 9.78 6.36
C GLU A 90 -3.60 8.58 6.22
N ILE A 91 -4.36 8.29 7.28
CA ILE A 91 -5.41 7.28 7.26
C ILE A 91 -6.70 7.91 6.74
N PHE A 92 -7.27 7.34 5.68
CA PHE A 92 -8.51 7.81 5.06
C PHE A 92 -9.75 7.08 5.58
N PHE A 93 -10.87 7.79 5.62
CA PHE A 93 -12.18 7.28 6.07
C PHE A 93 -13.28 7.62 5.04
N PRO A 94 -13.23 7.03 3.84
CA PRO A 94 -14.04 7.47 2.69
C PRO A 94 -15.54 7.29 2.87
N ASN A 95 -15.99 6.23 3.55
CA ASN A 95 -17.40 5.90 3.73
C ASN A 95 -17.76 5.78 5.21
N ARG A 96 -17.21 6.66 6.07
CA ARG A 96 -17.53 6.65 7.50
C ARG A 96 -19.06 6.80 7.69
N PRO A 97 -19.71 5.92 8.48
CA PRO A 97 -21.16 5.94 8.65
C PRO A 97 -21.65 7.30 9.15
N VAL A 98 -22.62 7.89 8.49
CA VAL A 98 -23.28 9.14 8.90
C VAL A 98 -24.45 8.81 9.87
N PRO A 99 -25.18 9.77 10.47
CA PRO A 99 -26.00 9.47 11.63
C PRO A 99 -27.00 8.34 11.33
N PRO A 100 -27.05 7.31 12.19
CA PRO A 100 -27.85 6.12 11.93
C PRO A 100 -29.34 6.47 11.92
N SER A 101 -30.09 5.87 10.99
CA SER A 101 -31.54 5.96 11.06
C SER A 101 -32.07 5.07 12.17
N SER A 102 -33.04 5.60 12.92
CA SER A 102 -33.64 4.93 14.08
C SER A 102 -35.15 4.81 13.91
N SER A 103 -35.70 3.67 14.33
CA SER A 103 -37.13 3.49 14.56
C SER A 103 -37.39 3.22 16.04
N SER A 104 -38.64 3.08 16.46
CA SER A 104 -38.99 2.73 17.84
C SER A 104 -38.44 1.36 18.29
N SER A 105 -38.03 0.50 17.35
CA SER A 105 -37.63 -0.89 17.61
C SER A 105 -36.36 -1.33 16.88
N SER A 106 -35.67 -0.44 16.17
CA SER A 106 -34.47 -0.79 15.42
C SER A 106 -33.51 0.38 15.19
N CYS A 107 -32.24 0.06 14.98
CA CYS A 107 -31.21 0.95 14.46
C CYS A 107 -30.69 0.45 13.12
N THR A 108 -30.36 1.36 12.20
CA THR A 108 -29.58 1.05 11.00
C THR A 108 -28.13 1.41 11.26
N LEU A 109 -27.26 0.40 11.43
CA LEU A 109 -25.88 0.57 11.92
C LEU A 109 -24.88 -0.08 10.97
N SER A 110 -23.69 0.50 10.85
CA SER A 110 -22.54 -0.19 10.28
C SER A 110 -21.80 -0.94 11.37
N LEU A 111 -21.76 -2.27 11.27
CA LEU A 111 -21.23 -3.17 12.30
C LEU A 111 -19.78 -3.59 12.08
N GLY A 112 -19.14 -3.13 11.01
CA GLY A 112 -17.76 -3.50 10.76
C GLY A 112 -17.02 -2.61 9.79
N ALA A 113 -15.73 -2.90 9.65
CA ALA A 113 -14.88 -2.24 8.67
C ALA A 113 -13.68 -3.12 8.26
N ASN A 114 -13.25 -2.97 7.01
CA ASN A 114 -12.01 -3.50 6.48
C ASN A 114 -10.96 -2.39 6.39
N ILE A 115 -9.83 -2.60 7.07
CA ILE A 115 -8.66 -1.72 7.03
C ILE A 115 -7.81 -2.16 5.84
N GLN A 116 -7.86 -1.38 4.76
CA GLN A 116 -7.07 -1.64 3.57
C GLN A 116 -5.72 -0.94 3.66
N ILE A 117 -4.64 -1.71 3.57
CA ILE A 117 -3.27 -1.22 3.61
C ILE A 117 -2.64 -1.48 2.24
N LEU A 118 -2.49 -0.40 1.47
CA LEU A 118 -1.79 -0.44 0.19
C LEU A 118 -0.29 -0.33 0.44
N TYR A 119 0.47 -1.26 -0.13
CA TYR A 119 1.93 -1.21 -0.07
C TYR A 119 2.56 -1.47 -1.44
N ALA A 120 3.74 -0.89 -1.65
CA ALA A 120 4.54 -1.11 -2.84
C ALA A 120 5.97 -1.44 -2.45
N LYS A 121 6.63 -2.30 -3.22
CA LYS A 121 8.03 -2.66 -3.07
C LYS A 121 8.88 -1.66 -3.84
N ILE A 122 9.79 -0.98 -3.15
CA ILE A 122 10.67 0.04 -3.72
C ILE A 122 12.15 -0.28 -3.47
N GLY A 123 13.04 0.30 -4.27
CA GLY A 123 14.49 0.14 -4.10
C GLY A 123 15.10 -0.81 -5.14
N ALA A 124 16.20 -1.46 -4.77
CA ALA A 124 16.99 -2.26 -5.70
C ALA A 124 16.28 -3.58 -6.06
N LEU A 125 16.38 -4.01 -7.33
CA LEU A 125 15.87 -5.31 -7.81
C LEU A 125 16.18 -6.50 -6.88
N PRO A 126 17.43 -6.68 -6.39
CA PRO A 126 17.75 -7.83 -5.54
C PRO A 126 17.21 -7.73 -4.11
N ASN A 127 16.82 -6.54 -3.63
CA ASN A 127 16.36 -6.35 -2.26
C ASN A 127 15.35 -5.19 -2.17
N PRO A 128 14.14 -5.35 -2.71
CA PRO A 128 13.15 -4.32 -2.66
C PRO A 128 12.50 -4.27 -1.26
N GLN A 129 12.31 -3.07 -0.73
CA GLN A 129 11.74 -2.84 0.59
C GLN A 129 10.25 -2.49 0.49
N PRO A 130 9.38 -3.07 1.33
CA PRO A 130 7.98 -2.69 1.37
C PRO A 130 7.81 -1.28 1.94
N LYS A 131 6.97 -0.48 1.27
CA LYS A 131 6.58 0.86 1.66
C LYS A 131 5.06 0.95 1.70
N ILE A 132 4.49 1.37 2.82
CA ILE A 132 3.06 1.70 2.89
C ILE A 132 2.83 2.99 2.11
N ILE A 133 1.84 2.99 1.21
CA ILE A 133 1.50 4.16 0.38
C ILE A 133 0.09 4.68 0.64
N GLY A 134 -0.77 3.88 1.27
CA GLY A 134 -2.14 4.27 1.58
C GLY A 134 -2.74 3.38 2.65
N VAL A 135 -3.53 3.98 3.54
CA VAL A 135 -4.35 3.26 4.52
C VAL A 135 -5.75 3.84 4.50
N SER A 136 -6.75 2.97 4.47
CA SER A 136 -8.15 3.40 4.56
C SER A 136 -9.00 2.45 5.39
N PHE A 137 -10.00 2.99 6.07
CA PHE A 137 -11.07 2.23 6.70
C PHE A 137 -12.27 2.21 5.76
N ILE A 138 -12.59 1.04 5.24
CA ILE A 138 -13.78 0.80 4.41
C ILE A 138 -14.84 0.17 5.31
N TYR A 139 -15.87 0.93 5.66
CA TYR A 139 -16.96 0.44 6.51
C TYR A 139 -17.89 -0.47 5.74
N ASP A 140 -18.46 -1.44 6.45
CA ASP A 140 -19.45 -2.35 5.91
C ASP A 140 -20.76 -1.61 5.62
N ASP A 141 -21.58 -2.17 4.74
CA ASP A 141 -22.92 -1.64 4.49
C ASP A 141 -23.76 -1.64 5.77
N VAL A 142 -24.62 -0.64 5.90
CA VAL A 142 -25.49 -0.50 7.07
C VAL A 142 -26.51 -1.64 7.14
N GLN A 143 -26.75 -2.13 8.35
CA GLN A 143 -27.66 -3.25 8.63
C GLN A 143 -28.69 -2.85 9.68
N GLN A 144 -29.90 -3.37 9.54
CA GLN A 144 -30.96 -3.15 10.52
C GLN A 144 -30.80 -4.08 11.72
N VAL A 145 -30.45 -3.51 12.86
CA VAL A 145 -30.43 -4.18 14.17
C VAL A 145 -31.78 -3.96 14.84
N VAL A 146 -32.56 -5.03 14.98
CA VAL A 146 -33.85 -5.01 15.68
C VAL A 146 -33.64 -5.36 17.15
N TYR A 147 -34.26 -4.60 18.05
CA TYR A 147 -34.23 -4.87 19.48
C TYR A 147 -35.12 -6.08 19.82
N GLN A 148 -34.58 -7.05 20.54
CA GLN A 148 -35.30 -8.26 20.96
C GLN A 148 -36.45 -7.99 21.93
N CYS A 149 -36.37 -6.91 22.72
CA CYS A 149 -37.42 -6.50 23.63
C CYS A 149 -37.85 -5.06 23.33
N THR A 150 -39.11 -4.86 22.96
CA THR A 150 -39.70 -3.52 22.81
C THR A 150 -41.08 -3.46 23.48
N GLY A 151 -41.41 -2.30 24.08
CA GLY A 151 -42.71 -2.05 24.69
C GLY A 151 -42.77 -2.22 26.22
N PRO A 152 -43.97 -2.14 26.81
CA PRO A 152 -44.17 -1.99 28.27
C PRO A 152 -43.75 -3.20 29.11
N TYR A 153 -43.59 -4.37 28.47
CA TYR A 153 -43.17 -5.61 29.12
C TYR A 153 -41.63 -5.73 29.24
N CYS A 154 -40.88 -4.79 28.69
CA CYS A 154 -39.43 -4.71 28.80
C CYS A 154 -39.06 -3.92 30.06
N GLN A 155 -39.21 -4.57 31.21
CA GLN A 155 -38.93 -4.00 32.53
C GLN A 155 -37.51 -4.35 32.99
N PRO A 156 -36.75 -3.42 33.61
CA PRO A 156 -35.44 -3.69 34.20
C PRO A 156 -35.47 -4.95 35.08
N GLY A 157 -34.72 -5.99 34.70
CA GLY A 157 -34.69 -7.29 35.40
C GLY A 157 -35.10 -8.50 34.55
N SER A 158 -35.65 -8.31 33.34
CA SER A 158 -35.84 -9.41 32.39
C SER A 158 -34.55 -9.72 31.60
N SER A 159 -34.26 -11.01 31.39
CA SER A 159 -33.09 -11.48 30.65
C SER A 159 -33.06 -11.08 29.16
N SER A 160 -34.17 -10.56 28.62
CA SER A 160 -34.31 -10.12 27.22
C SER A 160 -33.89 -8.66 26.95
N LEU A 161 -33.47 -7.91 27.98
CA LEU A 161 -33.08 -6.49 27.81
C LEU A 161 -31.67 -6.30 27.25
N LEU A 162 -30.79 -7.26 27.47
CA LEU A 162 -29.40 -7.19 27.03
C LEU A 162 -29.24 -8.01 25.76
N GLN A 163 -29.23 -7.33 24.63
CA GLN A 163 -28.93 -7.91 23.33
C GLN A 163 -27.45 -7.66 23.01
N LYS A 164 -26.73 -8.71 22.62
CA LYS A 164 -25.36 -8.59 22.11
C LYS A 164 -25.39 -8.50 20.59
N VAL A 165 -24.60 -7.58 20.03
CA VAL A 165 -24.38 -7.45 18.59
C VAL A 165 -22.90 -7.61 18.29
N GLU A 166 -22.61 -8.48 17.33
CA GLU A 166 -21.25 -8.72 16.85
C GLU A 166 -20.77 -7.55 16.00
N ILE A 167 -19.55 -7.11 16.26
CA ILE A 167 -18.84 -6.11 15.48
C ILE A 167 -17.56 -6.75 14.99
N SER A 168 -17.20 -6.49 13.73
CA SER A 168 -16.01 -7.09 13.14
C SER A 168 -15.10 -6.08 12.48
N SER A 169 -13.80 -6.30 12.57
CA SER A 169 -12.79 -5.52 11.87
C SER A 169 -11.82 -6.48 11.22
N SER A 170 -11.53 -6.22 9.95
CA SER A 170 -10.55 -6.97 9.18
C SER A 170 -9.43 -6.07 8.69
N VAL A 171 -8.31 -6.67 8.33
CA VAL A 171 -7.16 -6.02 7.70
C VAL A 171 -6.83 -6.77 6.43
N THR A 172 -6.56 -6.02 5.36
CA THR A 172 -6.12 -6.57 4.09
C THR A 172 -4.92 -5.80 3.57
N PHE A 173 -3.82 -6.51 3.28
CA PHE A 173 -2.64 -5.97 2.63
C PHE A 173 -2.74 -6.15 1.11
N ILE A 174 -2.62 -5.03 0.37
CA ILE A 174 -2.76 -5.02 -1.08
C ILE A 174 -1.43 -4.59 -1.69
N ASP A 175 -0.78 -5.51 -2.40
CA ASP A 175 0.45 -5.25 -3.16
C ASP A 175 0.10 -4.50 -4.44
N VAL A 176 0.58 -3.27 -4.56
CA VAL A 176 0.43 -2.45 -5.77
C VAL A 176 1.77 -2.17 -6.47
N SER A 177 2.76 -3.03 -6.22
CA SER A 177 4.06 -2.96 -6.87
C SER A 177 3.95 -3.17 -8.38
N LEU A 178 4.67 -2.35 -9.14
CA LEU A 178 4.88 -2.60 -10.57
C LEU A 178 5.95 -3.68 -10.77
N SER A 179 5.93 -4.34 -11.91
CA SER A 179 7.01 -5.24 -12.31
C SER A 179 8.34 -4.47 -12.36
N PRO A 180 9.41 -4.98 -11.72
CA PRO A 180 10.68 -4.29 -11.68
C PRO A 180 11.28 -4.19 -13.09
N GLN A 181 11.79 -3.01 -13.45
CA GLN A 181 12.53 -2.81 -14.69
C GLN A 181 14.03 -2.90 -14.41
N ALA A 182 14.70 -3.86 -15.05
CA ALA A 182 16.15 -3.92 -15.05
C ALA A 182 16.68 -2.81 -15.96
N VAL A 183 17.08 -1.69 -15.35
CA VAL A 183 17.80 -0.64 -16.08
C VAL A 183 19.27 -1.03 -16.06
N GLU A 184 19.77 -1.53 -17.18
CA GLU A 184 21.20 -1.76 -17.35
C GLU A 184 21.89 -0.39 -17.46
N GLY A 185 22.90 -0.15 -16.61
CA GLY A 185 23.71 1.05 -16.72
C GLY A 185 24.40 1.08 -18.08
N LYS A 186 24.53 2.27 -18.68
CA LYS A 186 25.28 2.41 -19.93
C LYS A 186 26.70 1.87 -19.70
N TYR A 187 27.11 0.87 -20.48
CA TYR A 187 28.48 0.38 -20.45
C TYR A 187 29.44 1.56 -20.58
N PRO A 188 30.46 1.67 -19.70
CA PRO A 188 31.40 2.76 -19.78
C PRO A 188 32.09 2.71 -21.14
N THR A 189 32.11 3.84 -21.85
CA THR A 189 32.90 3.95 -23.07
C THR A 189 34.37 3.97 -22.68
N VAL A 190 35.03 2.83 -22.73
CA VAL A 190 36.46 2.74 -22.44
C VAL A 190 37.22 3.36 -23.61
N ALA A 191 37.72 4.59 -23.42
CA ALA A 191 38.62 5.23 -24.37
C ALA A 191 40.03 4.63 -24.24
N VAL A 192 40.22 3.40 -24.75
CA VAL A 192 41.54 2.78 -24.80
C VAL A 192 42.37 3.45 -25.89
N ARG A 193 43.46 4.13 -25.50
CA ARG A 193 44.52 4.52 -26.43
C ARG A 193 45.64 3.49 -26.31
N LEU A 194 45.95 2.83 -27.42
CA LEU A 194 47.10 1.94 -27.47
C LEU A 194 48.38 2.80 -27.48
N PRO A 195 49.41 2.45 -26.69
CA PRO A 195 50.72 3.07 -26.82
C PRO A 195 51.30 2.80 -28.22
N TYR A 196 52.20 3.68 -28.68
CA TYR A 196 52.79 3.61 -30.03
C TYR A 196 53.40 2.24 -30.36
N ASP A 197 53.90 1.52 -29.35
CA ASP A 197 54.62 0.25 -29.51
C ASP A 197 53.77 -0.98 -29.17
N PHE A 198 52.45 -0.87 -29.12
CA PHE A 198 51.57 -1.99 -28.74
C PHE A 198 51.78 -3.26 -29.59
N PHE A 199 52.18 -3.10 -30.86
CA PHE A 199 52.40 -4.22 -31.78
C PHE A 199 53.88 -4.62 -31.92
N TYR A 200 54.79 -4.03 -31.13
CA TYR A 200 56.22 -4.36 -31.23
C TYR A 200 56.57 -5.58 -30.36
N PRO A 201 57.30 -6.59 -30.88
CA PRO A 201 57.81 -6.78 -32.24
C PRO A 201 56.98 -7.79 -33.07
N PHE A 202 55.68 -7.95 -32.81
CA PHE A 202 54.84 -8.97 -33.45
C PHE A 202 54.60 -8.77 -34.96
N LEU A 203 55.20 -7.76 -35.57
CA LEU A 203 55.44 -7.72 -37.01
C LEU A 203 56.53 -8.74 -37.34
N THR A 204 56.17 -10.03 -37.35
CA THR A 204 57.02 -11.06 -37.94
C THR A 204 57.29 -10.66 -39.37
N SER A 205 58.56 -10.47 -39.70
CA SER A 205 58.99 -10.34 -41.08
C SER A 205 58.50 -11.58 -41.82
N SER A 206 57.53 -11.40 -42.71
CA SER A 206 57.41 -12.30 -43.85
C SER A 206 58.77 -12.31 -44.50
N GLY A 207 59.53 -13.40 -44.33
CA GLY A 207 60.88 -13.51 -44.87
C GLY A 207 60.88 -13.12 -46.34
N GLN A 208 61.55 -12.02 -46.67
CA GLN A 208 61.89 -11.71 -48.04
C GLN A 208 63.27 -12.29 -48.34
N CYS A 209 63.30 -13.28 -49.22
CA CYS A 209 64.45 -13.64 -50.06
C CYS A 209 63.89 -14.56 -51.16
N HIS A 210 63.95 -14.31 -52.47
CA HIS A 210 64.65 -13.36 -53.34
C HIS A 210 63.96 -13.48 -54.72
N PRO A 211 63.59 -12.43 -55.48
CA PRO A 211 63.25 -12.60 -56.89
C PRO A 211 64.52 -12.46 -57.72
N THR A 212 64.93 -13.52 -58.42
CA THR A 212 65.82 -13.39 -59.57
C THR A 212 64.94 -13.20 -60.81
N PHE A 213 64.95 -12.00 -61.39
CA PHE A 213 64.55 -11.89 -62.79
C PHE A 213 65.38 -10.88 -63.56
N SER A 214 66.04 -11.45 -64.55
CA SER A 214 66.86 -10.85 -65.58
C SER A 214 66.11 -9.78 -66.38
N GLN A 215 66.88 -8.81 -66.86
CA GLN A 215 66.44 -7.73 -67.74
C GLN A 215 65.57 -8.19 -68.90
N THR A 216 64.58 -7.38 -69.27
CA THR A 216 64.53 -6.74 -70.60
C THR A 216 63.48 -5.61 -70.66
N SER A 217 63.95 -4.47 -71.16
CA SER A 217 63.30 -3.57 -72.13
C SER A 217 61.91 -2.95 -71.87
N LYS A 218 61.96 -1.66 -71.50
CA LYS A 218 61.12 -0.50 -71.92
C LYS A 218 59.83 -0.77 -72.74
N PHE A 219 58.68 -0.31 -72.26
CA PHE A 219 57.58 0.37 -72.98
C PHE A 219 56.66 1.04 -71.93
N MET A 220 56.79 2.35 -71.69
CA MET A 220 56.04 3.47 -72.29
C MET A 220 54.53 3.55 -71.92
N ILE A 221 54.25 4.36 -70.89
CA ILE A 221 53.20 5.41 -70.73
C ILE A 221 51.74 5.17 -71.23
N ILE A 222 50.80 5.60 -70.36
CA ILE A 222 49.42 6.12 -70.58
C ILE A 222 48.27 5.11 -70.35
N LEU A 223 47.51 5.30 -69.26
CA LEU A 223 46.06 5.62 -69.31
C LEU A 223 45.54 5.98 -67.91
N LEU A 224 45.59 7.27 -67.60
CA LEU A 224 44.67 7.95 -66.69
C LEU A 224 43.58 8.58 -67.58
N ILE A 225 42.36 8.68 -67.04
CA ILE A 225 41.14 9.32 -67.59
C ILE A 225 40.16 8.29 -68.21
N LEU A 226 38.88 8.45 -67.85
CA LEU A 226 37.70 7.57 -68.00
C LEU A 226 37.55 6.63 -66.79
N THR A 227 36.93 7.06 -65.69
CA THR A 227 35.46 7.11 -65.58
C THR A 227 34.99 8.19 -64.59
N VAL A 228 34.84 9.43 -65.06
CA VAL A 228 33.93 10.43 -64.46
C VAL A 228 32.77 10.59 -65.43
N TRP A 229 31.88 9.59 -65.47
CA TRP A 229 30.55 9.69 -66.08
C TRP A 229 29.68 8.50 -65.65
N SER A 230 29.20 8.53 -64.41
CA SER A 230 28.03 7.75 -63.95
C SER A 230 27.46 8.43 -62.69
N ILE A 231 27.05 9.69 -62.84
CA ILE A 231 26.02 10.32 -61.98
C ILE A 231 25.20 11.24 -62.89
N LEU A 232 24.17 10.65 -63.47
CA LEU A 232 22.87 11.25 -63.78
C LEU A 232 21.86 10.11 -63.91
#